data_AF-W5WFA8-F1
#
_entry.id   AF-W5WFA8-F1
#
_cell.length_a   1.000
_cell.length_b   1.000
_cell.length_c   1.000
_cell.angle_alpha   90.00
_cell.angle_beta   90.00
_cell.angle_gamma   90.00
#
_symmetry.space_group_name_H-M   'P 1'
#
loop_
_entity.id
_entity.type
_entity.pdbx_description
1 polymer ?
#
loop_
_entity_poly.entity_id
_entity_poly.type
_entity_poly.pdbx_seq_one_letter_code
_entity_poly.pdbx_strand_id
1 'polypeptide(L)'
;MSLERNLADLRRHAEHFARRVGFTYSVLEASGDEVIGCVYMYPARDNEAVVEVHSWVRADRAELDKPLYEAVSAWLATDWPFPEVRYAPRPR
;
A
#
# COMPACT_ATOMS: atom_id res chain seq x y z
N MET A 1 5.63 20.32 -2.94
CA MET A 1 5.39 20.05 -1.50
C MET A 1 6.54 20.64 -0.70
N SER A 2 6.30 21.18 0.50
CA SER A 2 7.40 21.56 1.41
C SER A 2 7.84 20.35 2.25
N LEU A 3 9.08 20.40 2.77
CA LEU A 3 9.60 19.37 3.68
C LEU A 3 8.72 19.21 4.92
N GLU A 4 8.18 20.32 5.45
CA GLU A 4 7.27 20.30 6.60
C GLU A 4 5.97 19.55 6.31
N ARG A 5 5.37 19.77 5.12
CA ARG A 5 4.16 19.04 4.71
C ARG A 5 4.45 17.55 4.54
N ASN A 6 5.63 17.21 4.00
CA ASN A 6 6.04 15.82 3.87
C ASN A 6 6.22 15.14 5.25
N LEU A 7 6.88 15.81 6.20
CA LEU A 7 7.04 15.31 7.56
C LEU A 7 5.70 15.15 8.29
N ALA A 8 4.78 16.11 8.14
CA ALA A 8 3.45 16.02 8.72
C ALA A 8 2.67 14.81 8.18
N ASP A 9 2.76 14.55 6.88
CA ASP A 9 2.15 13.38 6.25
C ASP A 9 2.75 12.07 6.78
N LEU A 10 4.08 11.97 6.93
CA LEU A 10 4.72 10.80 7.52
C LEU A 10 4.28 10.53 8.96
N ARG A 11 4.18 11.59 9.78
CA ARG A 11 3.67 11.48 11.16
C ARG A 11 2.24 10.98 11.19
N ARG A 12 1.38 11.48 10.30
CA ARG A 12 -0.01 11.02 10.16
C ARG A 12 -0.07 9.54 9.80
N HIS A 13 0.74 9.08 8.85
CA HIS A 13 0.80 7.65 8.49
C HIS A 13 1.24 6.77 9.67
N ALA A 14 2.23 7.22 10.44
CA ALA A 14 2.66 6.50 11.65
C ALA A 14 1.56 6.41 12.71
N GLU A 15 0.80 7.50 12.92
CA GLU A 15 -0.35 7.49 13.84
C GLU A 15 -1.46 6.56 13.35
N HIS A 16 -1.78 6.59 12.04
CA HIS A 16 -2.79 5.71 11.45
C HIS A 16 -2.43 4.23 11.62
N PHE A 17 -1.15 3.90 11.46
CA PHE A 17 -0.63 2.55 11.68
C PHE A 17 -0.81 2.12 13.14
N ALA A 18 -0.40 2.97 14.09
CA ALA A 18 -0.52 2.69 15.52
C ALA A 18 -1.98 2.49 15.95
N ARG A 19 -2.91 3.24 15.36
CA ARG A 19 -4.35 3.17 15.62
C ARG A 19 -5.08 2.09 14.81
N ARG A 20 -4.38 1.38 13.91
CA ARG A 20 -4.96 0.38 12.99
C ARG A 20 -6.10 0.92 12.12
N VAL A 21 -6.04 2.20 11.73
CA VAL A 21 -7.03 2.84 10.84
C VAL A 21 -6.53 2.95 9.40
N GLY A 22 -5.27 2.58 9.16
CA GLY A 22 -4.73 2.39 7.83
C GLY A 22 -3.25 2.06 7.88
N PHE A 23 -2.79 1.34 6.86
CA PHE A 23 -1.46 0.80 6.79
C PHE A 23 -0.75 1.32 5.55
N THR A 24 0.52 1.66 5.68
CA THR A 24 1.36 2.13 4.58
C THR A 24 2.68 1.38 4.65
N TYR A 25 3.04 0.71 3.57
CA TYR A 25 4.24 -0.10 3.44
C TYR A 25 5.12 0.44 2.32
N SER A 26 6.42 0.49 2.55
CA SER A 26 7.41 0.69 1.49
C SER A 26 7.74 -0.65 0.84
N VAL A 27 7.81 -0.67 -0.49
CA VAL A 27 8.28 -1.82 -1.26
C VAL A 27 9.78 -1.63 -1.48
N LEU A 28 10.57 -2.56 -0.97
CA LEU A 28 12.02 -2.56 -1.10
C LEU A 28 12.46 -3.51 -2.20
N GLU A 29 13.54 -3.15 -2.89
CA GLU A 29 14.25 -4.06 -3.78
C GLU A 29 14.79 -5.26 -2.98
N ALA A 30 14.74 -6.47 -3.53
CA ALA A 30 15.13 -7.66 -2.76
C ALA A 30 16.63 -7.68 -2.42
N SER A 31 17.46 -7.01 -3.22
CA SER A 31 18.92 -6.97 -3.08
C SER A 31 19.44 -5.86 -2.16
N GLY A 32 18.56 -5.01 -1.60
CA GLY A 32 18.98 -3.92 -0.71
C GLY A 32 17.83 -3.11 -0.12
N ASP A 33 18.14 -1.91 0.39
CA ASP A 33 17.16 -1.06 1.07
C ASP A 33 16.57 0.02 0.13
N GLU A 34 16.70 -0.15 -1.18
CA GLU A 34 16.16 0.82 -2.14
C GLU A 34 14.63 0.74 -2.18
N VAL A 35 13.97 1.87 -1.93
CA VAL A 35 12.51 1.97 -2.07
C VAL A 35 12.16 2.04 -3.56
N ILE A 36 11.46 1.00 -4.02
CA ILE A 36 11.00 0.85 -5.40
C ILE A 36 9.50 1.06 -5.57
N GLY A 37 8.74 1.18 -4.48
CA GLY A 37 7.30 1.33 -4.52
C GLY A 37 6.67 1.54 -3.15
N CYS A 38 5.35 1.60 -3.11
CA CYS A 38 4.56 1.62 -1.87
C CYS A 38 3.25 0.85 -2.03
N VAL A 39 2.69 0.44 -0.87
CA VAL A 39 1.34 -0.10 -0.74
C VAL A 39 0.61 0.69 0.34
N TYR A 40 -0.64 1.07 0.07
CA TYR A 40 -1.53 1.78 0.98
C TYR A 40 -2.79 0.96 1.17
N MET A 41 -3.23 0.83 2.41
CA MET A 41 -4.46 0.12 2.79
C MET A 41 -5.27 1.02 3.72
N TYR A 42 -6.44 1.45 3.27
CA TYR A 42 -7.32 2.34 4.02
C TYR A 42 -8.79 1.91 3.85
N PRO A 43 -9.67 2.22 4.82
CA PRO A 43 -11.10 2.05 4.62
C PRO A 43 -11.58 2.87 3.41
N ALA A 44 -12.52 2.31 2.65
CA ALA A 44 -13.13 3.02 1.54
C ALA A 44 -13.91 4.23 2.06
N ARG A 45 -13.90 5.33 1.30
CA ARG A 45 -14.58 6.57 1.72
C ARG A 45 -16.10 6.44 1.77
N ASP A 46 -16.66 5.54 0.99
CA ASP A 46 -18.09 5.26 0.89
C ASP A 46 -18.54 4.12 1.82
N ASN A 47 -17.60 3.29 2.31
CA ASN A 47 -17.90 2.18 3.20
C ASN A 47 -16.67 1.76 4.04
N GLU A 48 -16.71 2.04 5.34
CA GLU A 48 -15.60 1.72 6.26
C GLU A 48 -15.35 0.20 6.43
N ALA A 49 -16.31 -0.66 6.06
CA ALA A 49 -16.13 -2.11 6.09
C ALA A 49 -15.30 -2.65 4.91
N VAL A 50 -15.09 -1.84 3.88
CA VAL A 50 -14.32 -2.23 2.69
C VAL A 50 -12.93 -1.62 2.77
N VAL A 51 -11.90 -2.39 2.47
CA VAL A 51 -10.52 -1.89 2.39
C VAL A 51 -10.15 -1.57 0.95
N GLU A 52 -9.81 -0.31 0.69
CA GLU A 52 -9.20 0.13 -0.55
C GLU A 52 -7.69 -0.01 -0.49
N VAL A 53 -7.15 -0.70 -1.49
CA VAL A 53 -5.72 -0.95 -1.62
C VAL A 53 -5.20 -0.26 -2.87
N HIS A 54 -4.15 0.53 -2.68
CA HIS A 54 -3.42 1.19 -3.75
C HIS A 54 -1.96 0.81 -3.67
N SER A 55 -1.36 0.53 -4.82
CA SER A 55 0.07 0.29 -4.90
C SER A 55 0.63 0.94 -6.15
N TRP A 56 1.93 1.21 -6.10
CA TRP A 56 2.71 1.65 -7.24
C TRP A 56 4.14 1.14 -7.10
N VAL A 57 4.81 1.03 -8.25
CA VAL A 57 6.27 0.87 -8.35
C VAL A 57 6.83 2.01 -9.18
N ARG A 58 8.11 2.30 -9.04
CA ARG A 58 8.80 3.29 -9.88
C ARG A 58 8.76 2.87 -11.34
N ALA A 59 8.81 3.86 -12.23
CA ALA A 59 8.75 3.63 -13.67
C ALA A 59 9.91 2.76 -14.21
N ASP A 60 11.10 2.83 -13.57
CA ASP A 60 12.27 2.00 -13.90
C ASP A 60 12.24 0.60 -13.27
N ARG A 61 11.11 0.24 -12.65
CA ARG A 61 10.77 -1.09 -12.14
C ARG A 61 9.33 -1.47 -12.52
N ALA A 62 8.81 -0.93 -13.63
CA ALA A 62 7.42 -1.11 -14.04
C ALA A 62 7.04 -2.60 -14.23
N GLU A 63 8.01 -3.44 -14.58
CA GLU A 63 7.87 -4.90 -14.68
C GLU A 63 7.46 -5.57 -13.36
N LEU A 64 7.65 -4.89 -12.22
CA LEU A 64 7.30 -5.39 -10.89
C LEU A 64 5.89 -4.99 -10.42
N ASP A 65 5.15 -4.15 -11.17
CA ASP A 65 3.80 -3.74 -10.75
C ASP A 65 2.84 -4.92 -10.62
N LYS A 66 2.89 -5.86 -11.57
CA LYS A 66 2.07 -7.08 -11.54
C LYS A 66 2.53 -8.08 -10.47
N PRO A 67 3.83 -8.44 -10.35
CA PRO A 67 4.32 -9.24 -9.23
C PRO A 67 3.94 -8.67 -7.86
N LEU A 68 4.03 -7.35 -7.68
CA LEU A 68 3.60 -6.68 -6.45
C LEU A 68 2.09 -6.86 -6.21
N TYR A 69 1.27 -6.63 -7.23
CA TYR A 69 -0.18 -6.84 -7.15
C TYR A 69 -0.53 -8.27 -6.73
N GLU A 70 0.09 -9.28 -7.33
CA GLU A 70 -0.16 -10.69 -7.01
C GLU A 70 0.27 -11.04 -5.58
N ALA A 71 1.46 -10.57 -5.15
CA ALA A 71 1.96 -10.79 -3.81
C ALA A 71 1.08 -10.14 -2.73
N VAL A 72 0.69 -8.87 -2.94
CA VAL A 72 -0.21 -8.15 -2.01
C VAL A 72 -1.58 -8.81 -1.98
N SER A 73 -2.13 -9.21 -3.13
CA SER A 73 -3.43 -9.89 -3.18
C SER A 73 -3.42 -11.22 -2.43
N ALA A 74 -2.37 -12.02 -2.59
CA ALA A 74 -2.22 -13.28 -1.86
C ALA A 74 -2.10 -13.04 -0.35
N TRP A 75 -1.26 -12.08 0.05
CA TRP A 75 -1.07 -11.71 1.45
C TRP A 75 -2.37 -11.25 2.13
N LEU A 76 -3.14 -10.41 1.45
CA LEU A 76 -4.45 -9.94 1.94
C LEU A 76 -5.45 -11.08 2.08
N ALA A 77 -5.42 -12.08 1.19
CA ALA A 77 -6.32 -13.22 1.23
C ALA A 77 -5.98 -14.24 2.34
N THR A 78 -4.71 -14.34 2.76
CA THR A 78 -4.26 -15.33 3.74
C THR A 78 -4.16 -14.79 5.16
N ASP A 79 -3.69 -13.55 5.32
CA ASP A 79 -3.21 -13.07 6.63
C ASP A 79 -4.12 -11.99 7.22
N TRP A 80 -5.01 -11.40 6.41
CA TRP A 80 -5.83 -10.28 6.84
C TRP A 80 -7.31 -10.67 7.02
N PRO A 81 -7.96 -10.21 8.09
CA PRO A 81 -9.36 -10.53 8.36
C PRO A 81 -10.33 -9.59 7.63
N PHE A 82 -9.95 -9.06 6.47
CA PHE A 82 -10.78 -8.09 5.75
C PHE A 82 -11.95 -8.78 5.06
N PRO A 83 -13.20 -8.32 5.28
CA PRO A 83 -14.36 -8.95 4.67
C PRO A 83 -14.46 -8.65 3.17
N GLU A 84 -14.00 -7.48 2.73
CA GLU A 84 -13.97 -7.07 1.33
C GLU A 84 -12.74 -6.19 1.07
N VAL A 85 -12.06 -6.46 -0.06
CA VAL A 85 -10.91 -5.69 -0.53
C VAL A 85 -11.17 -5.20 -1.94
N ARG A 86 -11.00 -3.90 -2.16
CA ARG A 86 -10.99 -3.26 -3.47
C ARG A 86 -9.56 -2.97 -3.86
N TYR A 87 -9.03 -3.77 -4.79
CA TYR A 87 -7.70 -3.59 -5.34
C TYR A 87 -7.74 -3.71 -6.86
N ALA A 88 -7.42 -2.62 -7.56
CA ALA A 88 -7.57 -2.56 -9.02
C ALA A 88 -6.70 -3.62 -9.72
N PRO A 89 -7.28 -4.48 -10.58
CA PRO A 89 -6.54 -5.55 -11.23
C PRO A 89 -5.49 -4.99 -12.18
N ARG A 90 -4.35 -5.68 -12.27
CA ARG A 90 -3.34 -5.39 -13.30
C ARG A 90 -3.65 -6.19 -14.57
N PRO A 91 -3.81 -5.51 -15.73
CA PRO A 91 -4.07 -6.21 -16.97
C PRO A 91 -2.91 -7.16 -17.32
N ARG A 92 -3.21 -8.16 -18.15
CA ARG A 92 -2.22 -9.11 -18.65
C ARG A 92 -1.21 -8.44 -19.56
#